data_AF-A0A9P4M245-F1
#
_entry.id   AF-A0A9P4M245-F1
#
_cell.length_a   1.000
_cell.length_b   1.000
_cell.length_c   1.000
_cell.angle_alpha   90.00
_cell.angle_beta   90.00
_cell.angle_gamma   90.00
#
_symmetry.space_group_name_H-M   'P 1'
#
loop_
_entity.id
_entity.type
_entity.pdbx_description
1 polymer ?
#
loop_
_entity_poly.entity_id
_entity_poly.type
_entity_poly.pdbx_seq_one_letter_code
_entity_poly.pdbx_strand_id
1 'polypeptide(L)'
;ARGRRNGAPALTNGSSLKEVISASTDTAGSASRNTGGQNHNGNSGISWTSEELALLQDYRNTYRLDTPSAFKNPMGHAILGRGIGKYSPTMARKRAERRVPKDQLAMAVRKNFNALAVSEADVIVDLLYKVHSQG
;
A
#
# COMPACT_ATOMS: atom_id res chain seq x y z
N ALA A 1 3.40 65.65 8.91
CA ALA A 1 2.12 65.35 8.22
C ALA A 1 1.95 63.83 8.13
N ARG A 2 0.73 63.32 8.44
CA ARG A 2 0.22 61.94 8.25
C ARG A 2 0.91 60.85 9.10
N GLY A 3 0.33 60.25 10.14
CA GLY A 3 -1.07 60.08 10.52
C GLY A 3 -1.71 58.87 9.85
N ARG A 4 -1.49 57.66 10.38
CA ARG A 4 -2.37 56.49 10.17
C ARG A 4 -2.58 55.76 11.49
N ARG A 5 -3.85 55.49 11.76
CA ARG A 5 -4.48 55.15 13.02
C ARG A 5 -4.98 53.69 12.96
N ASN A 6 -4.89 53.02 14.10
CA ASN A 6 -5.86 52.08 14.70
C ASN A 6 -6.17 50.72 14.06
N GLY A 7 -6.24 49.71 14.94
CA GLY A 7 -6.98 48.47 14.73
C GLY A 7 -6.60 47.34 15.69
N ALA A 8 -6.93 47.48 16.98
CA ALA A 8 -6.86 46.41 17.99
C ALA A 8 -7.99 45.35 17.77
N PRO A 9 -7.93 44.18 18.42
CA PRO A 9 -8.61 42.94 18.01
C PRO A 9 -10.05 42.80 18.55
N ALA A 10 -10.91 42.08 17.80
CA ALA A 10 -12.23 41.60 18.25
C ALA A 10 -12.36 40.12 17.80
N LEU A 11 -12.56 39.13 18.70
CA LEU A 11 -13.83 38.70 19.33
C LEU A 11 -14.84 38.31 18.23
N THR A 12 -15.59 37.20 18.20
CA THR A 12 -16.12 36.24 19.19
C THR A 12 -17.11 35.31 18.43
N ASN A 13 -17.44 34.13 18.98
CA ASN A 13 -18.65 33.30 18.70
C ASN A 13 -18.82 32.66 17.31
N GLY A 14 -19.26 31.41 17.13
CA GLY A 14 -20.11 30.54 17.96
C GLY A 14 -21.34 30.10 17.15
N SER A 15 -21.78 28.84 17.32
CA SER A 15 -23.00 28.16 16.77
C SER A 15 -22.88 27.60 15.34
N SER A 16 -22.80 26.27 15.15
CA SER A 16 -23.83 25.21 15.23
C SER A 16 -24.87 25.26 14.12
N LEU A 17 -24.58 24.56 13.02
CA LEU A 17 -25.61 24.07 12.11
C LEU A 17 -25.58 22.53 12.14
N LYS A 18 -26.70 21.99 12.60
CA LYS A 18 -27.00 20.57 12.73
C LYS A 18 -27.38 20.07 11.35
N GLU A 19 -26.47 19.38 10.67
CA GLU A 19 -26.83 18.65 9.46
C GLU A 19 -27.27 17.23 9.81
N VAL A 20 -28.41 16.90 9.22
CA VAL A 20 -29.31 15.80 9.52
C VAL A 20 -28.69 14.47 9.10
N ILE A 21 -28.67 13.51 10.03
CA ILE A 21 -28.39 12.10 9.72
C ILE A 21 -29.61 11.58 8.95
N SER A 22 -29.47 11.41 7.63
CA SER A 22 -30.29 10.45 6.88
C SER A 22 -29.59 9.11 6.94
N ALA A 23 -30.28 8.13 7.52
CA ALA A 23 -29.79 6.79 7.72
C ALA A 23 -29.79 5.97 6.41
N SER A 24 -28.77 5.11 6.32
CA SER A 24 -28.76 3.79 5.66
C SER A 24 -28.59 3.74 4.14
N THR A 25 -27.36 3.45 3.70
CA THR A 25 -27.01 2.15 3.10
C THR A 25 -25.52 1.88 3.32
N ASP A 26 -25.21 0.72 3.91
CA ASP A 26 -23.86 0.18 4.06
C ASP A 26 -23.08 0.28 2.75
N THR A 27 -21.88 0.90 2.77
CA THR A 27 -20.69 0.54 1.96
C THR A 27 -19.60 1.62 2.11
N ALA A 28 -18.41 1.15 2.49
CA ALA A 28 -17.06 1.66 2.22
C ALA A 28 -16.75 3.16 2.37
N GLY A 29 -15.85 3.48 3.32
CA GLY A 29 -15.14 4.76 3.29
C GLY A 29 -14.39 5.12 4.57
N SER A 30 -13.39 4.33 4.99
CA SER A 30 -12.38 4.83 5.94
C SER A 30 -11.04 4.99 5.22
N ALA A 31 -10.82 6.20 4.72
CA ALA A 31 -9.54 6.62 4.19
C ALA A 31 -8.64 7.11 5.34
N SER A 32 -7.56 6.36 5.55
CA SER A 32 -6.20 6.80 5.93
C SER A 32 -5.98 7.45 7.29
N ARG A 33 -5.24 6.74 8.17
CA ARG A 33 -4.05 7.27 8.86
C ARG A 33 -3.00 6.17 9.07
N ASN A 34 -1.77 6.42 8.59
CA ASN A 34 -0.57 5.62 8.82
C ASN A 34 -0.24 5.53 10.33
N THR A 35 0.16 4.34 10.81
CA THR A 35 1.29 4.14 11.76
C THR A 35 1.47 2.64 12.01
N GLY A 36 2.73 2.19 12.03
CA GLY A 36 3.11 0.80 12.24
C GLY A 36 2.53 0.20 13.54
N GLY A 37 2.08 -1.04 13.43
CA GLY A 37 1.52 -1.81 14.54
C GLY A 37 0.83 -3.05 13.98
N GLN A 38 1.49 -4.19 14.12
CA GLN A 38 0.96 -5.51 13.80
C GLN A 38 -0.44 -5.68 14.38
N ASN A 39 -1.45 -5.70 13.51
CA ASN A 39 -2.76 -6.25 13.84
C ASN A 39 -2.79 -7.67 13.28
N HIS A 40 -2.28 -8.63 14.05
CA HIS A 40 -2.76 -10.01 13.99
C HIS A 40 -4.14 -10.02 14.64
N ASN A 41 -5.15 -9.52 13.93
CA ASN A 41 -6.53 -9.53 14.36
C ASN A 41 -7.34 -10.40 13.42
N GLY A 42 -7.58 -11.65 13.84
CA GLY A 42 -8.82 -12.42 13.63
C GLY A 42 -9.39 -12.64 12.24
N ASN A 43 -8.73 -12.20 11.17
CA ASN A 43 -9.15 -12.43 9.80
C ASN A 43 -8.13 -13.36 9.16
N SER A 44 -8.54 -14.57 8.78
CA SER A 44 -7.74 -15.63 8.14
C SER A 44 -7.21 -15.22 6.76
N GLY A 45 -6.51 -14.11 6.68
CA GLY A 45 -5.94 -13.54 5.46
C GLY A 45 -4.46 -13.88 5.32
N ILE A 46 -4.00 -13.92 4.08
CA ILE A 46 -2.62 -14.23 3.70
C ILE A 46 -1.66 -13.17 4.30
N SER A 47 -0.62 -13.63 5.00
CA SER A 47 0.45 -12.76 5.53
C SER A 47 1.53 -12.51 4.47
N TRP A 48 1.25 -11.60 3.54
CA TRP A 48 2.13 -11.27 2.41
C TRP A 48 3.56 -10.87 2.79
N THR A 49 3.80 -10.34 4.00
CA THR A 49 5.14 -9.98 4.49
C THR A 49 5.97 -11.19 4.91
N SER A 50 5.30 -12.23 5.42
CA SER A 50 5.94 -13.48 5.85
C SER A 50 6.27 -14.39 4.67
N GLU A 51 5.51 -14.25 3.59
CA GLU A 51 5.60 -15.06 2.38
C GLU A 51 6.95 -14.99 1.65
N GLU A 52 7.29 -15.98 0.85
CA GLU A 52 8.59 -16.05 0.18
C GLU A 52 8.81 -14.89 -0.81
N LEU A 53 10.03 -14.33 -0.84
CA LEU A 53 10.39 -13.30 -1.81
C LEU A 53 10.20 -13.76 -3.26
N ALA A 54 10.51 -15.03 -3.56
CA ALA A 54 10.36 -15.57 -4.91
C ALA A 54 8.88 -15.56 -5.33
N LEU A 55 7.97 -16.00 -4.46
CA LEU A 55 6.53 -15.96 -4.73
C LEU A 55 6.03 -14.52 -5.00
N LEU A 56 6.47 -13.56 -4.18
CA LEU A 56 6.11 -12.14 -4.37
C LEU A 56 6.62 -11.60 -5.73
N GLN A 57 7.80 -12.02 -6.15
CA GLN A 57 8.38 -11.62 -7.42
C GLN A 57 7.70 -12.31 -8.60
N ASP A 58 7.34 -13.58 -8.47
CA ASP A 58 6.59 -14.32 -9.47
C ASP A 58 5.21 -13.69 -9.68
N TYR A 59 4.47 -13.44 -8.58
CA TYR A 59 3.20 -12.72 -8.62
C TYR A 59 3.33 -11.38 -9.35
N ARG A 60 4.34 -10.58 -8.99
CA ARG A 60 4.62 -9.30 -9.65
C ARG A 60 4.78 -9.45 -11.16
N ASN A 61 5.48 -10.49 -11.62
CA ASN A 61 5.74 -10.70 -13.05
C ASN A 61 4.49 -11.20 -13.79
N THR A 62 3.76 -12.15 -13.19
CA THR A 62 2.53 -12.73 -13.75
C THR A 62 1.42 -11.70 -13.88
N TYR A 63 1.23 -10.85 -12.87
CA TYR A 63 0.21 -9.80 -12.86
C TYR A 63 0.73 -8.42 -13.34
N ARG A 64 1.98 -8.37 -13.83
CA ARG A 64 2.64 -7.16 -14.38
C ARG A 64 2.51 -5.93 -13.50
N LEU A 65 2.77 -6.07 -12.19
CA LEU A 65 2.71 -4.96 -11.24
C LEU A 65 3.77 -3.90 -11.56
N ASP A 66 3.35 -2.64 -11.60
CA ASP A 66 4.21 -1.47 -11.86
C ASP A 66 5.27 -1.22 -10.77
N THR A 67 5.14 -1.86 -9.61
CA THR A 67 6.12 -1.70 -8.53
C THR A 67 7.48 -2.27 -8.91
N PRO A 68 8.60 -1.63 -8.52
CA PRO A 68 9.94 -2.16 -8.78
C PRO A 68 10.21 -3.46 -8.00
N SER A 69 11.19 -4.24 -8.46
CA SER A 69 11.59 -5.50 -7.81
C SER A 69 12.22 -5.27 -6.43
N ALA A 70 11.98 -6.18 -5.49
CA ALA A 70 12.57 -6.10 -4.16
C ALA A 70 14.04 -6.57 -4.12
N PHE A 71 14.81 -6.09 -3.13
CA PHE A 71 16.16 -6.59 -2.89
C PHE A 71 16.16 -8.08 -2.53
N LYS A 72 17.11 -8.86 -3.07
CA LYS A 72 17.31 -10.27 -2.70
C LYS A 72 17.74 -10.43 -1.24
N ASN A 73 18.66 -9.56 -0.79
CA ASN A 73 19.11 -9.53 0.59
C ASN A 73 18.28 -8.48 1.37
N PRO A 74 17.66 -8.84 2.52
CA PRO A 74 16.92 -7.89 3.37
C PRO A 74 17.71 -6.64 3.75
N MET A 75 19.03 -6.77 3.95
CA MET A 75 19.92 -5.65 4.30
C MET A 75 20.50 -4.92 3.09
N GLY A 76 20.12 -5.31 1.87
CA GLY A 76 20.64 -4.72 0.63
C GLY A 76 20.39 -3.21 0.55
N HIS A 77 19.23 -2.74 1.01
CA HIS A 77 18.93 -1.31 1.05
C HIS A 77 19.84 -0.54 2.02
N ALA A 78 20.18 -1.13 3.18
CA ALA A 78 21.03 -0.49 4.17
C ALA A 78 22.46 -0.29 3.66
N ILE A 79 22.99 -1.29 2.94
CA ILE A 79 24.33 -1.28 2.37
C ILE A 79 24.38 -0.35 1.15
N LEU A 80 23.45 -0.50 0.21
CA LEU A 80 23.47 0.24 -1.05
C LEU A 80 22.96 1.68 -0.92
N GLY A 81 22.21 2.00 0.12
CA GLY A 81 21.67 3.34 0.35
C GLY A 81 22.70 4.36 0.87
N ARG A 82 23.92 3.94 1.22
CA ARG A 82 24.93 4.78 1.89
C ARG A 82 26.25 4.83 1.11
N GLY A 83 26.99 5.93 1.28
CA GLY A 83 28.33 6.12 0.71
C GLY A 83 28.40 5.83 -0.79
N ILE A 84 29.41 5.04 -1.18
CA ILE A 84 29.63 4.60 -2.57
C ILE A 84 28.53 3.69 -3.13
N GLY A 85 27.74 3.06 -2.25
CA GLY A 85 26.65 2.16 -2.66
C GLY A 85 25.57 2.85 -3.51
N LYS A 86 25.40 4.16 -3.35
CA LYS A 86 24.46 4.99 -4.13
C LYS A 86 24.81 5.03 -5.61
N TYR A 87 26.09 4.88 -5.94
CA TYR A 87 26.59 4.86 -7.31
C TYR A 87 26.61 3.46 -7.91
N SER A 88 26.21 2.43 -7.16
CA SER A 88 26.08 1.08 -7.70
C SER A 88 25.04 1.06 -8.84
N PRO A 89 25.17 0.16 -9.83
CA PRO A 89 24.18 0.01 -10.91
C PRO A 89 22.74 -0.22 -10.41
N THR A 90 22.58 -0.73 -9.17
CA THR A 90 21.27 -0.95 -8.54
C THR A 90 20.66 0.36 -8.04
N MET A 91 21.45 1.30 -7.51
CA MET A 91 21.00 2.55 -6.90
C MET A 91 21.16 3.79 -7.79
N ALA A 92 22.02 3.74 -8.81
CA ALA A 92 22.23 4.84 -9.76
C ALA A 92 21.00 5.11 -10.65
N ARG A 93 20.05 4.16 -10.73
CA ARG A 93 18.79 4.32 -11.49
C ARG A 93 17.90 5.43 -10.93
N LYS A 94 16.91 5.86 -11.74
CA LYS A 94 15.84 6.76 -11.30
C LYS A 94 15.12 6.20 -10.08
N ARG A 95 14.72 7.06 -9.13
CA ARG A 95 14.16 6.64 -7.84
C ARG A 95 12.96 5.70 -7.97
N ALA A 96 12.12 5.89 -8.98
CA ALA A 96 10.95 5.03 -9.25
C ALA A 96 11.32 3.61 -9.71
N GLU A 97 12.49 3.44 -10.33
CA GLU A 97 12.97 2.15 -10.87
C GLU A 97 13.95 1.44 -9.93
N ARG A 98 14.31 2.08 -8.81
CA ARG A 98 15.20 1.48 -7.81
C ARG A 98 14.51 0.32 -7.12
N ARG A 99 15.32 -0.68 -6.75
CA ARG A 99 14.83 -1.79 -5.93
C ARG A 99 14.29 -1.30 -4.59
N VAL A 100 13.28 -2.01 -4.09
CA VAL A 100 12.54 -1.67 -2.88
C VAL A 100 12.73 -2.73 -1.78
N PRO A 101 12.48 -2.42 -0.50
CA PRO A 101 12.41 -3.44 0.54
C PRO A 101 11.28 -4.45 0.28
N LYS A 102 11.43 -5.67 0.80
CA LYS A 102 10.44 -6.76 0.67
C LYS A 102 9.04 -6.30 1.11
N ASP A 103 8.95 -5.57 2.22
CA ASP A 103 7.68 -5.13 2.79
C ASP A 103 6.89 -4.23 1.83
N GLN A 104 7.59 -3.39 1.05
CA GLN A 104 6.94 -2.55 0.05
C GLN A 104 6.37 -3.36 -1.10
N LEU A 105 7.08 -4.41 -1.55
CA LEU A 105 6.56 -5.33 -2.55
C LEU A 105 5.35 -6.11 -2.01
N ALA A 106 5.43 -6.60 -0.77
CA ALA A 106 4.35 -7.31 -0.10
C ALA A 106 3.06 -6.47 -0.01
N MET A 107 3.19 -5.19 0.35
CA MET A 107 2.05 -4.27 0.39
C MET A 107 1.44 -4.04 -1.00
N ALA A 108 2.26 -3.92 -2.04
CA ALA A 108 1.80 -3.74 -3.40
C ALA A 108 1.04 -4.97 -3.92
N VAL A 109 1.56 -6.16 -3.64
CA VAL A 109 0.91 -7.45 -3.95
C VAL A 109 -0.43 -7.53 -3.22
N ARG A 110 -0.46 -7.28 -1.91
CA ARG A 110 -1.71 -7.27 -1.12
C ARG A 110 -2.74 -6.31 -1.70
N LYS A 111 -2.33 -5.10 -2.06
CA LYS A 111 -3.22 -4.09 -2.64
C LYS A 111 -3.78 -4.57 -3.97
N ASN A 112 -2.94 -5.13 -4.84
CA ASN A 112 -3.38 -5.65 -6.13
C ASN A 112 -4.34 -6.83 -5.95
N PHE A 113 -3.96 -7.83 -5.15
CA PHE A 113 -4.77 -8.99 -4.84
C PHE A 113 -6.17 -8.62 -4.33
N ASN A 114 -6.26 -7.70 -3.37
CA ASN A 114 -7.54 -7.23 -2.83
C ASN A 114 -8.37 -6.41 -3.83
N ALA A 115 -7.74 -5.84 -4.86
CA ALA A 115 -8.41 -5.05 -5.89
C ALA A 115 -8.83 -5.91 -7.10
N LEU A 116 -8.37 -7.17 -7.18
CA LEU A 116 -8.81 -8.09 -8.23
C LEU A 116 -10.27 -8.48 -7.96
N ALA A 117 -11.16 -8.01 -8.83
CA ALA A 117 -12.55 -8.44 -8.83
C ALA A 117 -12.65 -9.81 -9.52
N VAL A 118 -12.60 -10.87 -8.72
CA VAL A 118 -12.70 -12.25 -9.22
C VAL A 118 -13.98 -12.89 -8.71
N SER A 119 -14.68 -13.61 -9.59
CA SER A 119 -15.85 -14.41 -9.23
C SER A 119 -15.41 -15.72 -8.58
N GLU A 120 -15.97 -16.04 -7.42
CA GLU A 120 -15.69 -17.29 -6.71
C GLU A 120 -16.00 -18.53 -7.56
N ALA A 121 -17.12 -18.51 -8.28
CA ALA A 121 -17.55 -19.63 -9.11
C ALA A 121 -16.51 -19.95 -10.20
N ASP A 122 -15.97 -18.91 -10.87
CA ASP A 122 -14.98 -19.09 -11.93
C ASP A 122 -13.67 -19.67 -11.39
N VAL A 123 -13.26 -19.26 -10.19
CA VAL A 123 -12.04 -19.77 -9.53
C VAL A 123 -12.19 -21.22 -9.13
N ILE A 124 -13.35 -21.62 -8.60
CA ILE A 124 -13.61 -23.01 -8.22
C ILE A 124 -13.57 -23.92 -9.45
N VAL A 125 -14.18 -23.51 -10.55
CA VAL A 125 -14.17 -24.28 -11.80
C VAL A 125 -12.76 -24.42 -12.35
N ASP A 126 -11.98 -23.34 -12.39
CA ASP A 126 -10.59 -23.37 -12.87
C ASP A 126 -9.69 -24.24 -11.97
N LEU A 127 -9.89 -24.19 -10.65
CA LEU A 127 -9.17 -25.05 -9.71
C LEU A 127 -9.49 -26.53 -9.94
N LEU A 128 -10.78 -26.89 -10.01
CA LEU A 128 -11.21 -28.27 -10.24
C LEU A 128 -10.70 -28.81 -11.59
N TYR A 129 -10.77 -27.99 -12.63
CA TYR A 129 -10.26 -28.34 -13.95
C TYR A 129 -8.77 -28.62 -13.89
N LYS A 130 -7.96 -27.70 -13.34
CA LYS A 130 -6.50 -27.86 -13.23
C LYS A 130 -6.11 -29.08 -12.41
N VAL A 131 -6.77 -29.34 -11.28
CA VAL A 131 -6.48 -30.50 -10.43
C VAL A 131 -6.86 -31.80 -11.13
N HIS A 132 -7.98 -31.85 -11.84
CA HIS A 132 -8.41 -33.04 -12.56
C HIS A 132 -7.55 -33.33 -13.79
N SER A 133 -7.12 -32.30 -14.52
CA SER A 133 -6.38 -32.47 -15.78
C SER A 133 -4.86 -32.60 -15.61
N GLN A 134 -4.29 -32.14 -14.50
CA GLN A 134 -2.85 -32.18 -14.22
C GLN A 134 -2.46 -33.23 -13.17
N GLY A 135 -3.37 -34.13 -12.81
CA GLY A 135 -3.10 -35.33 -12.02
C GLY A 135 -2.42 -36.42 -12.83
#